data_AF-A0A7Y3WRG5-F1
#
_entry.id   AF-A0A7Y3WRG5-F1
#
_cell.length_a   1.000
_cell.length_b   1.000
_cell.length_c   1.000
_cell.angle_alpha   90.00
_cell.angle_beta   90.00
_cell.angle_gamma   90.00
#
_symmetry.space_group_name_H-M   'P 1'
#
loop_
_entity.id
_entity.type
_entity.pdbx_description
1 polymer ?
#
loop_
_entity_poly.entity_id
_entity_poly.type
_entity_poly.pdbx_seq_one_letter_code
_entity_poly.pdbx_strand_id
1 'polypeptide(L)'
;MSLTINNILLTDERNEYDETNPAEVYKINYTYKLLAKGSYTDMGLYIDGFSNYADSTGEMGGNYPDSVANYPKELVNVGNFCTAEAFVGVNNPTTKLIITQDYFTSTGNDSVTFIIPTK
;
A
#
# COMPACT_ATOMS: atom_id res chain seq x y z
N MET A 1 5.75 -13.51 -3.41
CA MET A 1 4.91 -13.06 -2.29
C MET A 1 3.43 -13.15 -2.67
N SER A 2 2.51 -13.02 -1.71
CA SER A 2 1.10 -12.68 -1.99
C SER A 2 0.82 -11.32 -1.37
N LEU A 3 0.07 -10.47 -2.07
CA LEU A 3 -0.43 -9.19 -1.59
C LEU A 3 -1.92 -9.09 -1.90
N THR A 4 -2.71 -8.75 -0.90
CA THR A 4 -4.16 -8.59 -1.00
C THR A 4 -4.54 -7.24 -0.42
N ILE A 5 -5.33 -6.47 -1.17
CA ILE A 5 -6.02 -5.30 -0.61
C ILE A 5 -7.34 -5.79 -0.04
N ASN A 6 -7.50 -5.74 1.27
CA ASN A 6 -8.68 -6.28 1.94
C ASN A 6 -9.83 -5.27 1.92
N ASN A 7 -9.51 -4.00 2.15
CA ASN A 7 -10.47 -2.91 2.15
C ASN A 7 -9.77 -1.57 1.90
N ILE A 8 -10.52 -0.62 1.34
CA ILE A 8 -10.17 0.81 1.34
C ILE A 8 -11.33 1.60 1.96
N LEU A 9 -11.01 2.59 2.78
CA LEU A 9 -12.00 3.44 3.44
C LEU A 9 -11.65 4.91 3.19
N LEU A 10 -12.57 5.66 2.61
CA LEU A 10 -12.47 7.12 2.56
C LEU A 10 -12.62 7.67 3.98
N THR A 11 -11.75 8.60 4.38
CA THR A 11 -11.75 9.17 5.72
C THR A 11 -11.63 10.71 5.71
N ASP A 12 -12.25 11.32 6.71
CA ASP A 12 -12.11 12.75 7.02
C ASP A 12 -10.96 13.02 8.01
N GLU A 13 -10.28 11.96 8.48
CA GLU A 13 -9.08 12.08 9.32
C GLU A 13 -7.98 12.86 8.60
N ARG A 14 -7.37 13.81 9.32
CA ARG A 14 -6.26 14.63 8.83
C ARG A 14 -5.22 14.78 9.92
N ASN A 15 -3.96 14.61 9.55
CA ASN A 15 -2.81 14.83 10.39
C ASN A 15 -2.50 16.33 10.48
N GLU A 16 -2.68 16.91 11.66
CA GLU A 16 -2.41 18.33 11.93
C GLU A 16 -0.93 18.73 11.84
N TYR A 17 -0.02 17.75 11.85
CA TYR A 17 1.42 17.96 11.72
C TYR A 17 1.93 17.80 10.29
N ASP A 18 1.06 17.39 9.36
CA ASP A 18 1.41 17.22 7.95
C ASP A 18 0.91 18.42 7.13
N GLU A 19 1.81 19.02 6.35
CA GLU A 19 1.49 20.20 5.54
C GLU A 19 0.78 19.83 4.23
N THR A 20 0.66 18.53 3.90
CA THR A 20 -0.07 18.11 2.71
C THR A 20 -1.57 18.20 2.94
N ASN A 21 -2.30 18.63 1.90
CA ASN A 21 -3.75 18.78 1.95
C ASN A 21 -4.41 18.07 0.75
N PRO A 22 -4.35 16.73 0.71
CA PRO A 22 -5.03 15.95 -0.33
C PRO A 22 -6.54 16.17 -0.29
N ALA A 23 -7.17 16.14 -1.46
CA ALA A 23 -8.63 16.28 -1.57
C ALA A 23 -9.37 15.13 -0.91
N GLU A 24 -8.85 13.91 -1.04
CA GLU A 24 -9.37 12.71 -0.38
C GLU A 24 -8.23 11.92 0.25
N VAL A 25 -8.48 11.38 1.45
CA VAL A 25 -7.56 10.47 2.15
C VAL A 25 -8.23 9.11 2.27
N TYR A 26 -7.51 8.06 1.90
CA TYR A 26 -7.97 6.68 1.99
C TYR A 26 -7.11 5.91 2.99
N LYS A 27 -7.77 5.23 3.93
CA LYS A 27 -7.14 4.21 4.77
C LYS A 27 -7.23 2.86 4.07
N ILE A 28 -6.08 2.28 3.75
CA ILE A 28 -5.96 0.99 3.07
C ILE A 28 -5.66 -0.08 4.10
N ASN A 29 -6.47 -1.13 4.16
CA ASN A 29 -6.17 -2.35 4.89
C ASN A 29 -5.68 -3.41 3.90
N TYR A 30 -4.49 -3.96 4.13
CA TYR A 30 -3.86 -4.91 3.23
C TYR A 30 -3.21 -6.06 3.99
N THR A 31 -3.11 -7.21 3.34
CA THR A 31 -2.42 -8.39 3.86
C THR A 31 -1.33 -8.82 2.89
N TYR A 32 -0.14 -9.06 3.41
CA TYR A 32 0.95 -9.65 2.64
C TYR A 32 1.46 -10.94 3.29
N LYS A 33 1.87 -11.89 2.46
CA LYS A 33 2.33 -13.23 2.86
C LYS A 33 3.63 -13.60 2.19
N LEU A 34 4.58 -14.08 3.00
CA LEU A 34 5.84 -14.63 2.50
C LEU A 34 5.59 -16.04 1.94
N LEU A 35 5.72 -16.20 0.63
CA LEU A 35 5.46 -17.48 -0.06
C LEU A 35 6.73 -18.30 -0.32
N ALA A 36 7.88 -17.64 -0.46
CA ALA A 36 9.17 -18.27 -0.72
C ALA A 36 10.28 -17.30 -0.29
N LYS A 37 11.47 -17.83 0.00
CA LYS A 37 12.69 -17.04 0.24
C LYS A 37 13.65 -17.24 -0.93
N GLY A 38 14.28 -16.17 -1.40
CA GLY A 38 15.39 -16.23 -2.35
C GLY A 38 16.62 -16.94 -1.79
N SER A 39 17.52 -17.37 -2.68
CA SER A 39 18.65 -18.26 -2.37
C SER A 39 19.89 -17.58 -1.79
N TYR A 40 20.00 -16.24 -1.78
CA TYR A 40 21.27 -15.61 -1.36
C TYR A 40 21.20 -14.40 -0.42
N THR A 41 20.10 -13.66 -0.28
CA THR A 41 20.07 -12.46 0.60
C THR A 41 18.65 -12.05 1.07
N ASP A 42 17.60 -12.84 0.80
CA ASP A 42 16.22 -12.47 1.17
C ASP A 42 15.98 -12.67 2.68
N MET A 43 16.19 -11.61 3.44
CA MET A 43 16.04 -11.59 4.90
C MET A 43 14.59 -11.71 5.38
N GLY A 44 13.63 -11.43 4.50
CA GLY A 44 12.21 -11.49 4.83
C GLY A 44 11.37 -10.73 3.81
N LEU A 45 10.11 -10.50 4.17
CA LEU A 45 9.19 -9.63 3.42
C LEU A 45 8.65 -8.56 4.36
N TYR A 46 8.81 -7.31 3.97
CA TYR A 46 8.27 -6.14 4.67
C TYR A 46 7.64 -5.22 3.63
N ILE A 47 6.37 -4.88 3.82
CA ILE A 47 5.62 -3.96 2.95
C ILE A 47 5.05 -2.88 3.85
N ASP A 48 5.50 -1.64 3.66
CA ASP A 48 5.13 -0.47 4.43
C ASP A 48 4.57 0.59 3.48
N GLY A 49 3.30 0.40 3.12
CA GLY A 49 2.68 1.09 2.01
C GLY A 49 3.06 0.52 0.64
N PHE A 50 2.81 1.29 -0.41
CA PHE A 50 2.94 0.88 -1.80
C PHE A 50 3.85 1.82 -2.58
N SER A 51 4.37 1.34 -3.72
CA SER A 51 5.29 2.12 -4.55
C SER A 51 4.67 3.37 -5.14
N ASN A 52 3.41 3.29 -5.59
CA ASN A 52 2.74 4.35 -6.33
C ASN A 52 1.23 4.35 -6.13
N TYR A 53 0.64 5.54 -6.22
CA TYR A 53 -0.80 5.78 -6.15
C TYR A 53 -1.22 6.75 -7.24
N ALA A 54 -2.39 6.53 -7.83
CA ALA A 54 -3.00 7.51 -8.73
C ALA A 54 -4.51 7.56 -8.56
N ASP A 55 -5.07 8.75 -8.76
CA ASP A 55 -6.51 8.96 -8.82
C ASP A 55 -7.09 8.63 -10.21
N SER A 56 -8.41 8.76 -10.34
CA SER A 56 -9.13 8.42 -11.56
C SER A 56 -8.84 9.34 -12.75
N THR A 57 -8.26 10.52 -12.52
CA THR A 57 -7.80 11.43 -13.57
C THR A 57 -6.40 11.07 -14.08
N GLY A 58 -5.66 10.25 -13.32
CA GLY A 58 -4.28 9.89 -13.59
C GLY A 58 -3.26 10.77 -12.88
N GLU A 59 -3.69 11.71 -12.03
CA GLU A 59 -2.78 12.44 -11.15
C GLU A 59 -2.25 11.54 -10.03
N MET A 60 -0.96 11.66 -9.76
CA MET A 60 -0.29 10.87 -8.73
C MET A 60 -0.69 11.32 -7.33
N GLY A 61 -1.06 10.36 -6.49
CA GLY A 61 -1.21 10.55 -5.06
C GLY A 61 0.10 10.28 -4.30
N GLY A 62 0.00 10.23 -2.98
CA GLY A 62 1.14 9.97 -2.11
C GLY A 62 0.77 9.23 -0.83
N ASN A 63 1.77 8.66 -0.17
CA ASN A 63 1.63 8.21 1.20
C ASN A 63 1.19 9.41 2.06
N TYR A 64 0.15 9.22 2.85
CA TYR A 64 -0.31 10.21 3.81
C TYR A 64 0.12 9.74 5.21
N PRO A 65 0.90 10.54 5.95
CA PRO A 65 1.35 10.13 7.27
C PRO A 65 0.20 10.26 8.27
N ASP A 66 -0.27 9.14 8.82
CA ASP A 66 -1.24 9.15 9.91
C ASP A 66 -1.07 7.90 10.80
N SER A 67 -1.72 7.89 11.96
CA SER A 67 -1.64 6.80 12.93
C SER A 67 -2.44 5.59 12.49
N VAL A 68 -1.78 4.44 12.42
CA VAL A 68 -2.41 3.16 12.07
C VAL A 68 -2.59 2.29 13.30
N ALA A 69 -3.65 1.47 13.31
CA ALA A 69 -3.86 0.49 14.38
C ALA A 69 -2.99 -0.76 14.15
N ASN A 70 -2.76 -1.09 12.88
CA ASN A 70 -2.01 -2.26 12.45
C ASN A 70 -0.76 -1.85 11.67
N TYR A 71 0.40 -1.86 12.33
CA TYR A 71 1.67 -1.58 11.70
C TYR A 71 2.19 -2.79 10.91
N PRO A 72 2.89 -2.55 9.78
CA PRO A 72 3.60 -3.58 9.06
C PRO A 72 4.70 -4.22 9.92
N LYS A 73 4.98 -5.49 9.65
CA LYS A 73 5.98 -6.29 10.37
C LYS A 73 6.82 -7.11 9.40
N GLU A 74 8.12 -7.20 9.66
CA GLU A 74 8.99 -8.04 8.86
C GLU A 74 8.59 -9.52 9.01
N LEU A 75 8.38 -10.19 7.87
CA LEU A 75 8.07 -11.61 7.81
C LEU A 75 9.32 -12.38 7.46
N VAL A 76 9.84 -13.14 8.42
CA VAL A 76 11.05 -13.94 8.24
C VAL A 76 10.79 -15.43 8.02
N ASN A 77 9.56 -15.93 8.18
CA ASN A 77 9.26 -17.36 7.97
C ASN A 77 8.28 -17.57 6.82
N VAL A 78 8.61 -18.49 5.91
CA VAL A 78 7.73 -18.86 4.80
C VAL A 78 6.38 -19.34 5.36
N GLY A 79 5.30 -18.84 4.78
CA GLY A 79 3.94 -19.10 5.22
C GLY A 79 3.40 -18.08 6.22
N ASN A 80 4.23 -17.25 6.85
CA ASN A 80 3.76 -16.15 7.70
C ASN A 80 3.13 -15.04 6.85
N PHE A 81 2.19 -14.32 7.46
CA PHE A 81 1.50 -13.19 6.87
C PHE A 81 1.37 -12.05 7.88
N CYS A 82 1.17 -10.84 7.39
CA CYS A 82 0.88 -9.65 8.19
C CYS A 82 -0.30 -8.92 7.55
N THR A 83 -1.24 -8.47 8.38
CA THR A 83 -2.26 -7.49 8.00
C THR A 83 -1.85 -6.15 8.57
N ALA A 84 -1.75 -5.15 7.70
CA ALA A 84 -1.29 -3.82 8.03
C ALA A 84 -2.22 -2.76 7.41
N GLU A 85 -2.03 -1.53 7.85
CA GLU A 85 -2.76 -0.36 7.38
C GLU A 85 -1.79 0.69 6.86
N ALA A 86 -2.23 1.49 5.89
CA ALA A 86 -1.53 2.67 5.39
C ALA A 86 -2.55 3.72 4.97
N PHE A 87 -2.17 4.99 5.04
CA PHE A 87 -2.99 6.09 4.53
C PHE A 87 -2.40 6.63 3.22
N VAL A 88 -3.29 6.99 2.30
CA VAL A 88 -2.94 7.54 0.99
C VAL A 88 -3.78 8.77 0.71
N GLY A 89 -3.12 9.84 0.29
CA GLY A 89 -3.76 11.07 -0.15
C GLY A 89 -3.80 11.14 -1.68
N VAL A 90 -4.94 11.58 -2.23
CA VAL A 90 -5.09 11.93 -3.65
C VAL A 90 -5.62 13.35 -3.81
N ASN A 91 -5.24 14.01 -4.92
CA ASN A 91 -5.48 15.44 -5.12
C ASN A 91 -6.81 15.77 -5.78
N ASN A 92 -7.55 14.76 -6.26
CA ASN A 92 -8.86 14.93 -6.86
C ASN A 92 -9.86 13.93 -6.26
N PRO A 93 -11.14 14.32 -6.12
CA PRO A 93 -12.20 13.37 -5.83
C PRO A 93 -12.22 12.24 -6.85
N THR A 94 -12.08 11.00 -6.40
CA THR A 94 -11.84 9.87 -7.30
C THR A 94 -12.98 8.87 -7.32
N THR A 95 -13.13 8.16 -8.45
CA THR A 95 -14.05 7.01 -8.60
C THR A 95 -13.34 5.67 -8.49
N LYS A 96 -12.01 5.69 -8.56
CA LYS A 96 -11.14 4.53 -8.39
C LYS A 96 -9.79 4.96 -7.85
N LEU A 97 -9.22 4.16 -6.96
CA LEU A 97 -7.85 4.29 -6.52
C LEU A 97 -6.98 3.27 -7.26
N ILE A 98 -5.89 3.73 -7.87
CA ILE A 98 -4.91 2.87 -8.54
C ILE A 98 -3.73 2.73 -7.60
N ILE A 99 -3.41 1.51 -7.18
CA ILE A 99 -2.31 1.20 -6.25
C ILE A 99 -1.34 0.29 -6.98
N THR A 100 -0.06 0.64 -7.01
CA THR A 100 0.99 -0.20 -7.60
C THR A 100 2.04 -0.55 -6.56
N GLN A 101 2.39 -1.83 -6.49
CA GLN A 101 3.48 -2.34 -5.69
C GLN A 101 4.54 -2.96 -6.60
N ASP A 102 5.76 -2.45 -6.52
CA ASP A 102 6.90 -3.05 -7.20
C ASP A 102 7.48 -4.20 -6.37
N TYR A 103 8.04 -5.20 -7.04
CA TYR A 103 8.75 -6.29 -6.42
C TYR A 103 9.92 -6.76 -7.29
N PHE A 104 10.93 -7.31 -6.63
CA PHE A 104 12.10 -7.87 -7.29
C PHE A 104 11.85 -9.34 -7.66
N THR A 105 12.31 -9.70 -8.85
CA THR A 105 12.34 -11.07 -9.37
C THR A 105 13.78 -11.44 -9.72
N SER A 106 14.05 -12.72 -9.96
CA SER A 106 15.36 -13.17 -10.43
C SER A 106 15.77 -12.58 -11.79
N THR A 107 14.83 -12.01 -12.54
CA THR A 107 15.03 -11.48 -13.90
C THR A 107 14.97 -9.95 -13.96
N GLY A 108 14.75 -9.27 -12.83
CA GLY A 108 14.62 -7.81 -12.78
C GLY A 108 13.47 -7.35 -11.88
N ASN A 109 12.97 -6.15 -12.12
CA ASN A 109 11.85 -5.58 -11.37
C ASN A 109 10.55 -5.83 -12.10
N ASP A 110 9.50 -6.11 -11.35
CA ASP A 110 8.14 -6.26 -11.86
C ASP A 110 7.17 -5.57 -10.89
N SER A 111 5.91 -5.42 -11.26
CA SER A 111 4.92 -4.76 -10.43
C SER A 111 3.53 -5.38 -10.53
N VAL A 112 2.75 -5.17 -9.47
CA VAL A 112 1.33 -5.50 -9.45
C VAL A 112 0.53 -4.22 -9.25
N THR A 113 -0.51 -4.04 -10.06
CA THR A 113 -1.43 -2.90 -9.97
C THR A 113 -2.83 -3.36 -9.59
N PHE A 114 -3.39 -2.73 -8.57
CA PHE A 114 -4.79 -2.85 -8.17
C PHE A 114 -5.55 -1.62 -8.62
N ILE A 115 -6.72 -1.82 -9.23
CA ILE A 115 -7.65 -0.76 -9.57
C ILE A 115 -8.90 -0.99 -8.72
N ILE A 116 -9.13 -0.14 -7.72
CA ILE A 116 -10.15 -0.36 -6.71
C ILE A 116 -11.21 0.74 -6.84
N PRO A 117 -12.46 0.42 -7.16
CA PRO A 117 -13.55 1.38 -7.12
C PRO A 117 -13.70 2.00 -5.73
N THR A 118 -13.92 3.31 -5.67
CA THR A 118 -14.11 4.06 -4.41
C THR A 118 -15.57 4.47 -4.18
N LYS A 119 -16.45 4.14 -5.14
CA LYS A 119 -17.89 4.43 -5.16
C LYS A 119 -18.67 3.24 -5.71
#